data_AF-A0A6I1G5U6-F1
#
_entry.id   AF-A0A6I1G5U6-F1
#
_cell.length_a   1.000
_cell.length_b   1.000
_cell.length_c   1.000
_cell.angle_alpha   90.00
_cell.angle_beta   90.00
_cell.angle_gamma   90.00
#
_symmetry.space_group_name_H-M   'P 1'
#
loop_
_entity.id
_entity.type
_entity.pdbx_description
1 polymer ?
#
loop_
_entity_poly.entity_id
_entity_poly.type
_entity_poly.pdbx_seq_one_letter_code
_entity_poly.pdbx_strand_id
1 'polypeptide(L)'
;MSIPVVDGQAGLPTPASGDVQAETATPTVSWSAVGLRSAIHDEAQRLIGEYPTIPAGSVLRCFARALRLARLHGFPPGETVPTAAKTARLALSKRIGGSPGASEQPRGSGSTAG
;
A
#
# COMPACT_ATOMS: atom_id res chain seq x y z
N MET A 1 49.09 -57.38 21.15
CA MET A 1 48.22 -57.37 22.34
C MET A 1 47.71 -55.95 22.53
N SER A 2 46.38 -55.81 22.54
CA SER A 2 45.58 -54.72 23.12
C SER A 2 45.67 -53.28 22.56
N ILE A 3 44.62 -52.91 21.82
CA ILE A 3 43.97 -51.59 21.75
C ILE A 3 42.82 -51.68 22.81
N PRO A 4 42.37 -50.68 23.61
CA PRO A 4 41.95 -49.31 23.22
C PRO A 4 42.24 -48.21 24.27
N VAL A 5 42.07 -46.90 24.01
CA VAL A 5 40.78 -46.17 24.14
C VAL A 5 40.90 -44.79 23.52
N VAL A 6 39.87 -44.50 22.72
CA VAL A 6 39.43 -43.23 22.14
C VAL A 6 39.00 -42.24 23.23
N ASP A 7 39.41 -40.98 23.13
CA ASP A 7 38.47 -39.84 23.14
C ASP A 7 39.19 -38.59 22.63
N GLY A 8 38.85 -38.20 21.41
CA GLY A 8 39.44 -37.08 20.72
C GLY A 8 38.55 -36.67 19.55
N GLN A 9 37.23 -36.73 19.74
CA GLN A 9 36.32 -36.08 18.81
C GLN A 9 36.16 -34.63 19.24
N ALA A 10 36.84 -33.77 18.49
CA ALA A 10 36.46 -32.37 18.33
C ALA A 10 34.94 -32.33 18.04
N GLY A 11 34.18 -31.81 19.00
CA GLY A 11 32.78 -31.51 18.84
C GLY A 11 32.61 -30.46 17.74
N LEU A 12 32.32 -30.92 16.53
CA LEU A 12 31.55 -30.15 15.58
C LEU A 12 30.08 -30.27 16.00
N PRO A 13 29.41 -29.20 16.45
CA PRO A 13 27.95 -29.21 16.49
C PRO A 13 27.46 -29.19 15.04
N THR A 14 26.97 -30.34 14.54
CA THR A 14 26.03 -30.35 13.42
C THR A 14 24.71 -29.67 13.84
N PRO A 15 24.00 -29.05 12.89
CA PRO A 15 22.84 -28.21 13.19
C PRO A 15 21.66 -29.06 13.66
N ALA A 16 21.32 -28.96 14.94
CA ALA A 16 20.06 -29.46 15.46
C ALA A 16 18.94 -28.51 15.05
N SER A 17 18.11 -29.01 14.13
CA SER A 17 16.76 -28.51 13.87
C SER A 17 15.96 -28.49 15.17
N GLY A 18 15.41 -27.33 15.55
CA GLY A 18 14.54 -27.21 16.71
C GLY A 18 14.50 -25.78 17.22
N ASP A 19 13.34 -25.14 17.07
CA ASP A 19 12.98 -23.81 17.56
C ASP A 19 13.67 -22.63 16.89
N VAL A 20 13.24 -22.38 15.65
CA VAL A 20 13.10 -21.00 15.16
C VAL A 20 12.04 -20.33 16.03
N GLN A 21 12.44 -19.82 17.19
CA GLN A 21 11.75 -18.67 17.75
C GLN A 21 11.96 -17.54 16.74
N ALA A 22 11.02 -17.46 15.81
CA ALA A 22 10.71 -16.22 15.12
C ALA A 22 10.22 -15.26 16.21
N GLU A 23 11.14 -14.72 17.00
CA GLU A 23 10.98 -13.41 17.58
C GLU A 23 10.98 -12.47 16.36
N THR A 24 9.81 -12.37 15.72
CA THR A 24 9.44 -11.25 14.88
C THR A 24 9.39 -10.05 15.82
N ALA A 25 10.58 -9.61 16.23
CA ALA A 25 10.84 -8.26 16.64
C ALA A 25 10.38 -7.42 15.46
N THR A 26 9.11 -7.01 15.53
CA THR A 26 8.51 -6.04 14.64
C THR A 26 9.53 -4.93 14.52
N PRO A 27 10.07 -4.65 13.32
CA PRO A 27 10.99 -3.55 13.19
C PRO A 27 10.20 -2.34 13.67
N THR A 28 10.60 -1.81 14.82
CA THR A 28 10.13 -0.52 15.32
C THR A 28 10.82 0.48 14.41
N VAL A 29 10.34 0.54 13.16
CA VAL A 29 10.85 1.47 12.17
C VAL A 29 10.48 2.83 12.74
N SER A 30 11.52 3.56 13.16
CA SER A 30 11.43 4.99 13.40
C SER A 30 10.80 5.61 12.16
N TRP A 31 9.49 5.89 12.26
CA TRP A 31 8.65 6.33 11.15
C TRP A 31 8.98 7.79 10.87
N SER A 32 10.17 8.01 10.31
CA SER A 32 10.57 9.28 9.76
C SER A 32 9.63 9.65 8.61
N ALA A 33 9.57 10.94 8.27
CA ALA A 33 8.73 11.45 7.17
C ALA A 33 8.99 10.73 5.82
N VAL A 34 10.13 10.05 5.67
CA VAL A 34 10.47 9.18 4.54
C VAL A 34 9.55 7.96 4.47
N GLY A 35 9.23 7.33 5.60
CA GLY A 35 8.32 6.18 5.67
C GLY A 35 6.89 6.52 5.24
N LEU A 36 6.41 7.72 5.59
CA LEU A 36 5.09 8.18 5.16
C LEU A 36 5.02 8.41 3.65
N ARG A 37 6.08 8.96 3.04
CA ARG A 37 6.13 9.16 1.57
C ARG A 37 6.14 7.83 0.83
N SER A 38 6.92 6.85 1.30
CA SER A 38 6.91 5.50 0.72
C SER A 38 5.52 4.87 0.83
N ALA A 39 4.92 4.90 2.03
CA ALA A 39 3.58 4.33 2.24
C ALA A 39 2.51 4.98 1.35
N ILE A 40 2.56 6.30 1.14
CA ILE A 40 1.66 7.00 0.22
C ILE A 40 1.89 6.54 -1.22
N HIS A 41 3.16 6.42 -1.64
CA HIS A 41 3.50 6.01 -3.01
C HIS A 41 3.08 4.56 -3.27
N ASP A 42 3.40 3.64 -2.36
CA ASP A 42 3.09 2.22 -2.49
C ASP A 42 1.59 1.97 -2.55
N GLU A 43 0.81 2.64 -1.68
CA GLU A 43 -0.64 2.53 -1.69
C GLU A 43 -1.26 3.19 -2.94
N ALA A 44 -0.68 4.29 -3.44
CA ALA A 44 -1.12 4.91 -4.68
C ALA A 44 -0.92 3.99 -5.90
N GLN A 45 0.23 3.33 -6.00
CA GLN A 45 0.50 2.34 -7.05
C GLN A 45 -0.46 1.16 -6.96
N ARG A 46 -0.71 0.67 -5.74
CA ARG A 46 -1.69 -0.39 -5.49
C ARG A 46 -3.09 0.00 -5.96
N LEU A 47 -3.55 1.22 -5.65
CA LEU A 47 -4.84 1.73 -6.11
C LEU A 47 -4.93 1.84 -7.63
N ILE A 48 -3.85 2.23 -8.31
CA ILE A 48 -3.82 2.26 -9.78
C ILE A 48 -3.97 0.84 -10.35
N GLY A 49 -3.31 -0.15 -9.76
CA GLY A 49 -3.44 -1.56 -10.14
C GLY A 49 -4.82 -2.16 -9.85
N GLU A 50 -5.47 -1.74 -8.77
CA GLU A 50 -6.83 -2.18 -8.39
C GLU A 50 -7.92 -1.61 -9.31
N TYR A 51 -7.69 -0.44 -9.93
CA TYR A 51 -8.68 0.27 -10.76
C TYR A 51 -8.13 0.59 -12.17
N PRO A 52 -7.77 -0.43 -12.99
CA PRO A 52 -7.12 -0.22 -14.30
C PRO A 52 -8.03 0.48 -15.32
N THR A 53 -9.34 0.44 -15.12
CA THR A 53 -10.33 1.10 -15.98
C THR A 53 -10.45 2.61 -15.73
N ILE A 54 -9.85 3.12 -14.65
CA ILE A 54 -9.85 4.54 -14.30
C ILE A 54 -8.47 5.12 -14.62
N PRO A 55 -8.37 6.29 -15.28
CA PRO A 55 -7.08 6.92 -15.51
C PRO A 55 -6.31 7.15 -14.21
N ALA A 56 -5.02 6.79 -14.19
CA ALA A 56 -4.17 6.90 -13.00
C ALA A 56 -4.21 8.29 -12.37
N GLY A 57 -4.22 9.36 -13.16
CA GLY A 57 -4.34 10.74 -12.66
C GLY A 57 -5.65 11.03 -11.92
N SER A 58 -6.73 10.34 -12.25
CA SER A 58 -8.02 10.45 -11.53
C SER A 58 -7.99 9.66 -10.22
N VAL A 59 -7.39 8.47 -10.21
CA VAL A 59 -7.14 7.68 -8.99
C VAL A 59 -6.28 8.47 -8.00
N LEU A 60 -5.16 9.03 -8.48
CA LEU A 60 -4.24 9.84 -7.67
C LEU A 60 -4.90 11.10 -7.10
N ARG A 61 -5.70 11.83 -7.89
CA ARG A 61 -6.44 12.99 -7.39
C ARG A 61 -7.47 12.60 -6.33
N CYS A 62 -8.15 11.47 -6.50
CA CYS A 62 -9.10 10.95 -5.53
C CYS A 62 -8.40 10.59 -4.21
N PHE A 63 -7.27 9.89 -4.30
CA PHE A 63 -6.47 9.49 -3.14
C PHE A 63 -5.84 10.70 -2.42
N ALA A 64 -5.29 11.67 -3.16
CA ALA A 64 -4.75 12.91 -2.60
C ALA A 64 -5.83 13.73 -1.86
N ARG A 65 -7.06 13.78 -2.40
CA ARG A 65 -8.20 14.40 -1.72
C ARG A 65 -8.54 13.67 -0.41
N ALA A 66 -8.54 12.35 -0.42
CA ALA A 66 -8.80 11.55 0.78
C ALA A 66 -7.70 11.73 1.85
N LEU A 67 -6.42 11.78 1.44
CA LEU A 67 -5.30 12.10 2.33
C LEU A 67 -5.47 13.48 2.98
N ARG A 68 -5.87 14.49 2.20
CA ARG A 68 -6.13 15.83 2.73
C ARG A 68 -7.26 15.81 3.77
N LEU A 69 -8.35 15.08 3.51
CA LEU A 69 -9.46 14.94 4.46
C LEU A 69 -9.03 14.23 5.74
N ALA A 70 -8.31 13.11 5.63
CA ALA A 70 -7.81 12.38 6.79
C ALA A 70 -6.89 13.27 7.67
N ARG A 71 -6.04 14.08 7.05
CA ARG A 71 -5.21 15.03 7.81
C ARG A 71 -6.03 16.13 8.49
N LEU A 72 -7.08 16.63 7.84
CA LEU A 72 -7.98 17.63 8.44
C LEU A 72 -8.78 17.06 9.61
N HIS A 73 -9.10 15.78 9.59
CA HIS A 73 -9.75 15.08 10.70
C HIS A 73 -8.79 14.74 11.86
N GLY A 74 -7.50 15.06 11.74
CA GLY A 74 -6.52 14.84 12.80
C GLY A 74 -6.06 13.39 12.95
N PHE A 75 -6.24 12.55 11.93
CA PHE A 75 -5.73 11.17 11.98
C PHE A 75 -4.19 11.17 12.09
N PRO A 76 -3.61 10.27 12.91
CA PRO A 76 -2.16 10.13 12.99
C PRO A 76 -1.58 9.66 11.65
N PRO A 77 -0.29 9.91 11.38
CA PRO A 77 0.34 9.58 10.10
C PRO A 77 0.28 8.07 9.77
N GLY A 78 0.32 7.19 10.78
CA GLY A 78 0.16 5.74 10.60
C GLY A 78 -1.25 5.31 10.15
N GLU A 79 -2.28 6.10 10.46
CA GLU A 79 -3.68 5.80 10.09
C GLU A 79 -4.18 6.63 8.91
N THR A 80 -3.50 7.73 8.59
CA THR A 80 -3.89 8.66 7.51
C THR A 80 -3.92 7.94 6.16
N VAL A 81 -2.88 7.17 5.84
CA VAL A 81 -2.77 6.44 4.57
C VAL A 81 -3.83 5.34 4.44
N PRO A 82 -3.99 4.40 5.39
CA PRO A 82 -5.01 3.35 5.26
C PRO A 82 -6.43 3.92 5.28
N THR A 83 -6.70 4.96 6.07
CA THR A 83 -8.01 5.63 6.09
C THR A 83 -8.31 6.30 4.76
N ALA A 84 -7.35 7.06 4.22
CA ALA A 84 -7.49 7.69 2.93
C ALA A 84 -7.67 6.67 1.79
N ALA A 85 -6.96 5.55 1.84
CA ALA A 85 -7.09 4.47 0.86
C ALA A 85 -8.50 3.86 0.90
N LYS A 86 -9.03 3.59 2.09
CA LYS A 86 -10.41 3.11 2.27
C LYS A 86 -11.44 4.11 1.69
N THR A 87 -11.28 5.40 1.99
CA THR A 87 -12.15 6.45 1.44
C THR A 87 -12.03 6.56 -0.08
N ALA A 88 -10.82 6.47 -0.62
CA ALA A 88 -10.58 6.50 -2.06
C ALA A 88 -11.19 5.30 -2.77
N ARG A 89 -11.02 4.08 -2.24
CA ARG A 89 -11.66 2.85 -2.75
C ARG A 89 -13.18 2.98 -2.81
N LEU A 90 -13.80 3.47 -1.75
CA LEU A 90 -15.26 3.71 -1.71
C LEU A 90 -15.72 4.74 -2.76
N ALA A 91 -14.92 5.78 -3.01
CA ALA A 91 -15.25 6.79 -4.02
C ALA A 91 -15.04 6.27 -5.45
N LEU A 92 -13.98 5.50 -5.70
CA LEU A 92 -13.68 4.90 -6.99
C LEU A 92 -14.66 3.77 -7.33
N SER A 93 -15.04 2.93 -6.37
CA SER A 93 -16.04 1.88 -6.56
C SER A 93 -17.42 2.45 -6.89
N LYS A 94 -17.82 3.57 -6.27
CA LYS A 94 -19.04 4.31 -6.66
C LYS A 94 -18.98 4.85 -8.09
N ARG A 95 -17.78 5.10 -8.62
CA ARG A 95 -17.59 5.56 -10.01
C ARG A 95 -17.71 4.43 -11.04
N ILE A 96 -17.48 3.20 -10.61
CA ILE A 96 -17.60 1.99 -11.43
C ILE A 96 -19.00 1.39 -11.30
N GLY A 97 -19.58 1.40 -10.10
CA GLY A 97 -20.95 0.94 -9.82
C GLY A 97 -22.04 2.00 -9.97
N GLY A 98 -21.67 3.27 -10.15
CA GLY A 98 -22.58 4.38 -10.44
C GLY A 98 -22.56 4.69 -11.93
N SER A 99 -23.73 4.58 -12.56
CA SER A 99 -24.03 4.75 -13.99
C SER A 99 -23.14 5.72 -14.78
N PRO A 100 -22.82 5.39 -16.06
CA PRO A 100 -22.32 6.36 -17.02
C PRO A 100 -23.41 7.40 -17.27
N GLY A 101 -23.36 8.50 -16.54
CA GLY A 101 -24.43 9.51 -16.53
C GLY A 101 -23.91 10.88 -16.12
N ALA A 102 -22.82 11.32 -16.72
CA ALA A 102 -22.42 12.72 -16.72
C ALA A 102 -21.83 13.04 -18.10
N SER A 103 -22.76 13.17 -19.05
CA SER A 103 -22.68 14.06 -20.20
C SER A 103 -21.40 14.00 -21.00
N GLU A 104 -21.44 13.13 -22.01
CA GLU A 104 -21.24 13.58 -23.39
C GLU A 104 -21.66 15.06 -23.50
N GLN A 105 -20.70 15.96 -23.73
CA GLN A 105 -20.99 17.28 -24.28
C GLN A 105 -20.89 17.13 -25.81
N PRO A 106 -21.98 16.89 -26.54
CA PRO A 106 -22.03 17.24 -27.93
C PRO A 106 -22.50 18.70 -27.97
N ARG A 107 -21.55 19.63 -28.08
CA ARG A 107 -21.84 20.92 -28.72
C ARG A 107 -20.83 21.16 -29.80
N GLY A 108 -20.95 20.34 -30.83
CA GLY A 108 -20.60 20.77 -32.17
C GLY A 108 -21.47 21.97 -32.58
N SER A 109 -20.81 22.87 -33.30
CA SER A 109 -21.30 23.61 -34.46
C SER A 109 -22.65 24.32 -34.41
N GLY A 110 -22.56 25.65 -34.58
CA GLY A 110 -23.42 26.37 -35.52
C GLY A 110 -24.35 27.40 -34.89
N SER A 111 -24.04 28.69 -35.06
CA SER A 111 -24.91 29.59 -35.83
C SER A 111 -24.33 31.00 -35.89
N THR A 112 -23.92 31.35 -37.09
CA THR A 112 -23.94 32.69 -37.68
C THR A 112 -25.32 33.33 -37.59
N ALA A 113 -25.41 34.57 -37.08
CA ALA A 113 -26.38 35.63 -37.41
C ALA A 113 -26.11 36.83 -36.47
N GLY A 114 -25.99 38.08 -36.90
CA GLY A 114 -26.12 38.70 -38.22
C GLY A 114 -25.41 40.05 -38.23
#